data_AF-A0A7V3ZTN0-F1
#
_entry.id   AF-A0A7V3ZTN0-F1
#
_cell.length_a   1.000
_cell.length_b   1.000
_cell.length_c   1.000
_cell.angle_alpha   90.00
_cell.angle_beta   90.00
_cell.angle_gamma   90.00
#
_symmetry.space_group_name_H-M   'P 1'
#
loop_
_entity.id
_entity.type
_entity.pdbx_description
1 polymer ?
#
loop_
_entity_poly.entity_id
_entity_poly.type
_entity_poly.pdbx_seq_one_letter_code
_entity_poly.pdbx_strand_id
1 'polypeptide(L)'
;MFFLIFIFYKEIIFKEKFLWDDILYQWYPFLTYLKESIKKLKLPVWNPYVFSGMPFLNDIQSQVFYLPNYFFLFLNGLKKLTYYQVELIVI
;
A
#
# COMPACT_ATOMS: atom_id res chain seq x y z
N MET A 1 -6.23 18.68 -14.02
CA MET A 1 -5.63 17.76 -13.04
C MET A 1 -5.17 16.44 -13.69
N PHE A 2 -6.08 15.59 -14.19
CA PHE A 2 -5.75 14.26 -14.72
C PHE A 2 -4.78 14.25 -15.92
N PHE A 3 -4.86 15.25 -16.81
CA PHE A 3 -3.93 15.37 -17.94
C PHE A 3 -2.47 15.54 -17.48
N LEU A 4 -2.24 16.29 -16.40
CA LEU A 4 -0.90 16.48 -15.85
C LEU A 4 -0.38 15.20 -15.20
N ILE A 5 -1.23 14.49 -14.45
CA ILE A 5 -0.88 13.18 -13.86
C ILE A 5 -0.43 12.22 -14.98
N PHE A 6 -1.20 12.15 -16.06
CA PHE A 6 -0.82 11.31 -17.21
C PHE A 6 0.53 11.73 -17.79
N ILE A 7 0.77 13.02 -18.02
CA ILE A 7 2.05 13.50 -18.59
C ILE A 7 3.23 13.18 -17.66
N PHE A 8 3.11 13.45 -16.36
CA PHE A 8 4.20 13.28 -15.40
C PHE A 8 4.49 11.82 -15.09
N TYR A 9 3.45 10.98 -15.03
CA TYR A 9 3.58 9.58 -14.58
C TYR A 9 3.44 8.56 -15.72
N LYS A 10 3.35 8.98 -16.99
CA LYS A 10 3.26 8.05 -18.15
C LYS A 10 4.32 6.95 -18.10
N GLU A 11 5.56 7.28 -17.77
CA GLU A 11 6.68 6.32 -17.77
C GLU A 11 6.49 5.26 -16.68
N ILE A 12 5.82 5.61 -15.58
CA ILE A 12 5.49 4.67 -14.51
C ILE A 12 4.24 3.85 -14.86
N ILE A 13 3.23 4.49 -15.46
CA ILE A 13 2.01 3.80 -15.96
C ILE A 13 2.37 2.75 -17.03
N PHE A 14 3.29 3.07 -17.93
CA PHE A 14 3.82 2.16 -18.96
C PHE A 14 4.91 1.21 -18.43
N LYS A 15 5.22 1.25 -17.13
CA LYS A 15 6.20 0.39 -16.44
C LYS A 15 7.62 0.49 -16.98
N GLU A 16 7.97 1.63 -17.58
CA GLU A 16 9.33 1.95 -18.01
C GLU A 16 10.19 2.40 -16.83
N LYS A 17 9.55 3.02 -15.82
CA LYS A 17 10.16 3.45 -14.55
C LYS A 17 9.29 3.04 -13.37
N PHE A 18 9.88 3.09 -12.17
CA PHE A 18 9.19 2.77 -10.93
C PHE A 18 9.73 3.61 -9.77
N LEU A 19 8.86 3.89 -8.81
CA LEU A 19 9.12 4.67 -7.60
C LEU A 19 9.70 3.77 -6.51
N TRP A 20 11.02 3.71 -6.41
CA TRP A 20 11.70 2.73 -5.54
C TRP A 20 11.37 2.85 -4.06
N ASP A 21 11.80 3.94 -3.42
CA ASP A 21 12.14 3.93 -1.99
C ASP A 21 10.92 3.65 -1.09
N ASP A 22 10.09 4.66 -0.88
CA ASP A 22 8.97 4.57 0.06
C ASP A 22 7.92 3.53 -0.39
N ILE A 23 7.70 3.38 -1.70
CA ILE A 23 6.69 2.44 -2.19
C ILE A 23 7.12 1.00 -1.93
N LEU A 24 8.37 0.66 -2.24
CA LEU A 24 8.87 -0.70 -2.06
C LEU A 24 9.09 -1.04 -0.59
N TYR A 25 9.68 -0.13 0.18
CA TYR A 25 10.11 -0.41 1.55
C TYR A 25 9.07 -0.11 2.61
N GLN A 26 8.08 0.74 2.33
CA GLN A 26 7.09 1.14 3.31
C GLN A 26 5.65 0.84 2.87
N TRP A 27 5.18 1.39 1.75
CA TRP A 27 3.77 1.30 1.38
C TRP A 27 3.35 -0.11 1.00
N TYR A 28 4.14 -0.79 0.15
CA TYR A 28 3.89 -2.17 -0.23
C TYR A 28 3.83 -3.13 0.97
N PRO A 29 4.81 -3.15 1.90
CA PRO A 29 4.71 -4.01 3.07
C PRO A 29 3.58 -3.60 4.03
N PHE A 30 3.28 -2.31 4.19
CA PHE A 30 2.18 -1.86 5.06
C PHE A 30 0.81 -2.31 4.54
N LEU A 31 0.52 -2.08 3.27
CA LEU A 31 -0.72 -2.54 2.64
C LEU A 31 -0.84 -4.06 2.66
N THR A 32 0.28 -4.77 2.46
CA THR A 32 0.32 -6.23 2.55
C THR A 32 0.02 -6.70 3.97
N TYR A 33 0.61 -6.08 4.99
CA TYR A 33 0.37 -6.43 6.39
C TYR A 33 -1.08 -6.11 6.83
N LEU A 34 -1.63 -4.98 6.40
CA LEU A 34 -3.03 -4.62 6.62
C LEU A 34 -3.95 -5.68 6.00
N LYS A 35 -3.71 -6.05 4.74
CA LYS A 35 -4.46 -7.09 4.03
C LYS A 35 -4.45 -8.43 4.78
N GLU A 36 -3.28 -8.88 5.20
CA GLU A 36 -3.13 -10.15 5.93
C GLU A 36 -3.80 -10.11 7.30
N SER A 37 -3.83 -8.95 7.96
CA SER A 37 -4.54 -8.77 9.23
C SER A 37 -6.06 -8.83 9.05
N ILE A 38 -6.60 -8.17 8.02
CA ILE A 38 -8.02 -8.23 7.65
C ILE A 38 -8.44 -9.67 7.33
N LYS A 39 -7.64 -10.40 6.53
CA LYS A 39 -7.90 -11.81 6.20
C LYS A 39 -8.00 -12.70 7.45
N LYS A 40 -7.22 -12.37 8.49
CA LYS A 40 -7.22 -13.10 9.77
C LYS A 40 -8.26 -12.57 10.76
N LEU A 41 -9.09 -11.60 10.36
CA LEU A 41 -10.05 -10.90 11.23
C LEU A 41 -9.37 -10.33 12.49
N LYS A 42 -8.13 -9.87 12.35
CA LYS A 42 -7.35 -9.26 13.43
C LYS A 42 -7.20 -7.77 13.21
N LEU A 43 -7.44 -7.00 14.26
CA LEU A 43 -7.11 -5.58 14.28
C LEU A 43 -5.58 -5.43 14.34
N PRO A 44 -4.93 -4.75 13.38
CA PRO A 44 -3.48 -4.68 13.31
C PRO A 44 -2.95 -3.59 14.25
N VAL A 45 -3.02 -3.84 15.57
CA VAL A 45 -2.56 -2.87 16.59
C VAL A 45 -1.03 -2.71 16.56
N TRP A 46 -0.30 -3.80 16.38
CA TRP A 46 1.15 -3.88 16.46
C TRP A 46 1.72 -4.67 15.29
N ASN A 47 2.62 -4.06 14.51
CA ASN A 47 3.35 -4.77 13.47
C ASN A 47 4.68 -5.28 14.04
N PRO A 48 4.89 -6.61 14.14
CA PRO A 48 6.10 -7.18 14.74
C PRO A 48 7.30 -7.26 13.77
N TYR A 49 7.11 -6.92 12.48
CA TYR A 49 8.11 -7.15 11.44
C TYR A 49 9.08 -5.98 11.23
N VAL A 50 8.87 -4.84 11.89
CA VAL A 50 9.69 -3.64 11.74
C VAL A 50 10.47 -3.41 13.03
N PHE A 51 11.80 -3.52 12.98
CA PHE A 51 12.69 -3.48 14.16
C PHE A 51 12.26 -4.49 15.25
N SER A 52 11.92 -4.02 16.45
CA SER A 52 11.31 -4.82 17.54
C SER A 52 9.79 -4.69 17.60
N GLY A 53 9.21 -4.15 16.54
CA GLY A 53 7.82 -3.88 16.31
C GLY A 53 7.48 -2.38 16.33
N MET A 54 6.34 -2.05 15.74
CA MET A 54 5.84 -0.67 15.64
C MET A 54 4.33 -0.58 15.89
N PRO A 55 3.84 0.56 16.43
CA PRO A 55 2.42 0.77 16.75
C PRO A 55 1.59 1.03 15.48
N PHE A 56 1.37 -0.02 14.67
CA PHE A 56 0.81 0.07 13.33
C PHE A 56 -0.54 0.78 13.27
N LEU A 57 -1.46 0.50 14.19
CA LEU A 57 -2.79 1.16 14.20
C LEU A 57 -2.71 2.67 14.46
N ASN A 58 -1.66 3.13 15.16
CA ASN A 58 -1.50 4.53 15.57
C ASN A 58 -0.46 5.28 14.71
N ASP A 59 0.11 4.62 13.71
CA ASP A 59 1.05 5.23 12.78
C ASP A 59 0.28 5.84 11.61
N ILE A 60 0.51 7.13 11.32
CA ILE A 60 -0.21 7.81 10.23
C ILE A 60 0.16 7.25 8.84
N GLN A 61 1.39 6.76 8.67
CA GLN A 61 1.89 6.22 7.42
C GLN A 61 1.34 4.80 7.16
N SER A 62 0.88 4.09 8.19
CA SER A 62 0.21 2.78 8.04
C SER A 62 -1.13 2.87 7.32
N GLN A 63 -1.76 4.06 7.35
CA GLN A 63 -3.03 4.36 6.70
C GLN A 63 -4.13 3.33 7.04
N VAL A 64 -4.09 2.77 8.25
CA VAL A 64 -5.07 1.77 8.69
C VAL A 64 -6.48 2.34 8.64
N PHE A 65 -6.70 3.63 8.90
CA PHE A 65 -8.03 4.24 8.81
C PHE A 65 -8.33 4.91 7.46
N TYR A 66 -7.48 4.70 6.45
CA TYR A 66 -7.70 5.27 5.13
C TYR A 66 -8.63 4.39 4.29
N LEU A 67 -9.91 4.76 4.24
CA LEU A 67 -10.98 4.02 3.56
C LEU A 67 -10.65 3.59 2.11
N PRO A 68 -9.97 4.40 1.27
CA PRO A 68 -9.60 3.98 -0.08
C PRO A 68 -8.74 2.72 -0.13
N ASN A 69 -7.88 2.48 0.87
CA ASN A 69 -7.08 1.26 0.95
C ASN A 69 -7.98 0.03 1.07
N TYR A 70 -9.03 0.09 1.89
CA TYR A 70 -9.98 -1.03 2.02
C TYR A 70 -10.74 -1.29 0.72
N PHE A 71 -11.14 -0.25 0.02
CA PHE A 71 -11.79 -0.40 -1.29
C PHE A 71 -10.85 -1.07 -2.30
N PHE A 72 -9.60 -0.61 -2.38
CA PHE A 72 -8.58 -1.24 -3.22
C PHE A 72 -8.31 -2.70 -2.84
N LEU A 73 -8.18 -2.99 -1.54
CA LEU A 73 -7.96 -4.34 -1.04
C LEU A 73 -9.15 -5.27 -1.33
N PHE A 74 -10.37 -4.76 -1.24
CA PHE A 74 -11.60 -5.47 -1.59
C PHE A 74 -11.63 -5.83 -3.08
N LEU A 75 -11.32 -4.88 -3.98
CA LEU A 75 -11.23 -5.12 -5.43
C LEU A 75 -10.18 -6.17 -5.79
N ASN A 76 -9.07 -6.23 -5.03
CA ASN A 76 -8.01 -7.22 -5.24
C ASN A 76 -8.30 -8.59 -4.61
N GLY A 77 -9.37 -8.73 -3.83
CA GLY A 77 -9.76 -9.96 -3.16
C GLY A 77 -8.63 -10.59 -2.33
N LEU A 78 -8.56 -11.93 -2.31
CA LEU A 78 -7.58 -12.68 -1.50
C LEU A 78 -6.19 -12.80 -2.13
N LYS A 79 -6.00 -12.36 -3.38
CA LYS A 79 -4.73 -12.51 -4.11
C LYS A 79 -3.59 -11.77 -3.42
N LYS A 80 -2.36 -12.26 -3.55
CA LYS A 80 -1.18 -11.51 -3.10
C LYS A 80 -1.10 -10.19 -3.87
N LEU A 81 -0.84 -9.09 -3.17
CA LEU A 81 -0.62 -7.80 -3.81
C LEU A 81 0.69 -7.83 -4.58
N THR A 82 0.74 -7.10 -5.69
CA THR A 82 1.98 -6.86 -6.43
C THR A 82 2.41 -5.42 -6.23
N TYR A 83 3.72 -5.18 -6.31
CA TYR A 83 4.30 -3.84 -6.20
C TYR A 83 3.62 -2.82 -7.13
N TYR A 84 3.44 -3.16 -8.41
CA TYR A 84 2.82 -2.29 -9.41
C TYR A 84 1.40 -1.85 -9.05
N GLN A 85 0.63 -2.73 -8.39
CA GLN A 85 -0.73 -2.37 -7.99
C GLN A 85 -0.73 -1.35 -6.86
N VAL A 86 0.26 -1.41 -5.96
CA VAL A 86 0.41 -0.43 -4.88
C VAL A 86 0.91 0.89 -5.44
N GLU A 87 1.90 0.86 -6.33
CA GLU A 87 2.44 2.04 -7.01
C GLU A 87 1.36 2.85 -7.73
N LEU A 88 0.41 2.20 -8.41
CA LEU A 88 -0.69 2.86 -9.11
C LEU A 88 -1.70 3.58 -8.20
N ILE A 89 -1.76 3.26 -6.91
CA ILE A 89 -2.65 3.97 -5.95
C ILE A 89 -1.99 5.25 -5.45
N VAL A 90 -0.65 5.28 -5.44
CA VAL A 90 0.14 6.40 -4.93
C VAL A 90 0.20 7.55 -5.93
N ILE A 91 0.05 7.24 -7.23
CA ILE A 91 0.09 8.17 -8.37
C ILE A 91 -1.29 8.72 -8.67
#